data_AF-A0A2E7IR86-F1
#
_entry.id   AF-A0A2E7IR86-F1
#
_cell.length_a   1.000
_cell.length_b   1.000
_cell.length_c   1.000
_cell.angle_alpha   90.00
_cell.angle_beta   90.00
_cell.angle_gamma   90.00
#
_symmetry.space_group_name_H-M   'P 1'
#
loop_
_entity.id
_entity.type
_entity.pdbx_description
1 polymer ?
#
loop_
_entity_poly.entity_id
_entity_poly.type
_entity_poly.pdbx_seq_one_letter_code
_entity_poly.pdbx_strand_id
1 'polypeptide(L)'
;MHIMGNTLGKVVTLGFWIAAIINLITPFGAAAPWITGIAALLVIAHSVECIVFRKQIQADPNNSALAGYVLVFLFGVLHSGQWMNKNKA
;
A
#
# COMPACT_ATOMS: atom_id res chain seq x y z
N MET A 1 -27.25 4.28 -6.77
CA MET A 1 -26.49 4.80 -5.61
C MET A 1 -25.24 3.93 -5.43
N HIS A 2 -24.18 4.17 -6.20
CA HIS A 2 -23.11 3.17 -6.44
C HIS A 2 -21.70 3.80 -6.47
N ILE A 3 -21.41 4.77 -5.59
CA ILE A 3 -20.09 5.46 -5.52
C ILE A 3 -19.63 5.77 -4.07
N MET A 4 -20.42 5.47 -3.02
CA MET A 4 -20.12 6.00 -1.67
C MET A 4 -19.35 5.04 -0.73
N GLY A 5 -19.19 3.76 -1.09
CA GLY A 5 -18.47 2.77 -0.24
C GLY A 5 -16.93 2.82 -0.37
N ASN A 6 -16.40 3.14 -1.56
CA ASN A 6 -14.96 2.98 -1.83
C ASN A 6 -14.14 4.26 -1.56
N THR A 7 -14.76 5.43 -1.45
CA THR A 7 -14.04 6.69 -1.24
C THR A 7 -13.56 6.84 0.19
N LEU A 8 -14.39 6.45 1.17
CA LEU A 8 -14.03 6.53 2.59
C LEU A 8 -12.81 5.65 2.90
N GLY A 9 -12.80 4.41 2.42
CA GLY A 9 -11.66 3.50 2.60
C GLY A 9 -10.36 4.09 2.05
N LYS A 10 -10.39 4.67 0.85
CA LYS A 10 -9.22 5.34 0.25
C LYS A 10 -8.74 6.53 1.09
N VAL A 11 -9.66 7.37 1.57
CA VAL A 11 -9.32 8.53 2.41
C VAL A 11 -8.72 8.08 3.74
N VAL A 12 -9.27 7.04 4.36
CA VAL A 12 -8.74 6.46 5.60
C VAL A 12 -7.36 5.86 5.38
N THR A 13 -7.15 5.10 4.29
CA THR A 13 -5.84 4.54 3.94
C THR A 13 -4.81 5.65 3.70
N LEU A 14 -5.17 6.72 3.00
CA LEU A 14 -4.30 7.88 2.82
C LEU A 14 -3.95 8.56 4.14
N GLY A 15 -4.95 8.79 5.00
CA GLY A 15 -4.73 9.35 6.33
C GLY A 15 -3.83 8.48 7.20
N PHE A 16 -3.99 7.16 7.11
CA PHE A 16 -3.11 6.18 7.77
C PHE A 16 -1.66 6.31 7.29
N TRP A 17 -1.41 6.37 5.99
CA TRP A 17 -0.05 6.49 5.45
C TRP A 17 0.61 7.82 5.84
N ILE A 18 -0.15 8.92 5.85
CA ILE A 18 0.34 10.21 6.34
C ILE A 18 0.76 10.09 7.81
N ALA A 19 -0.10 9.52 8.66
CA ALA A 19 0.21 9.32 10.07
C ALA A 19 1.42 8.38 10.29
N ALA A 20 1.53 7.30 9.50
CA ALA A 20 2.65 6.37 9.56
C ALA A 20 3.98 7.04 9.17
N ILE A 21 3.99 7.85 8.11
CA ILE A 21 5.18 8.61 7.68
C ILE A 21 5.58 9.64 8.74
N ILE A 22 4.61 10.38 9.29
CA ILE A 22 4.89 11.34 10.37
C ILE A 22 5.47 10.60 11.58
N ASN A 23 4.92 9.45 11.96
CA ASN A 23 5.41 8.64 13.08
C ASN A 23 6.82 8.05 12.87
N LEU A 24 7.28 7.92 11.62
CA LEU A 24 8.66 7.51 11.32
C LEU A 24 9.67 8.65 11.44
N ILE A 25 9.24 9.89 11.16
CA ILE A 25 10.10 11.09 11.25
C ILE A 25 10.08 11.65 12.67
N THR A 26 8.88 11.76 13.23
CA THR A 26 8.60 12.27 14.57
C THR A 26 7.75 11.23 15.30
N PRO A 27 8.38 10.26 15.99
CA PRO A 27 7.66 9.22 16.73
C PRO A 27 6.60 9.82 17.64
N PHE A 28 5.38 9.30 17.61
CA PHE A 28 4.21 9.82 18.34
C PHE A 28 4.27 9.66 19.88
N GLY A 29 5.46 9.50 20.44
CA GLY A 29 5.71 9.59 21.87
C GLY A 29 6.46 8.37 22.41
N ALA A 30 7.25 8.62 23.45
CA ALA A 30 8.04 7.61 24.15
C ALA A 30 7.21 6.47 24.78
N ALA A 31 5.89 6.65 24.90
CA ALA A 31 4.99 5.67 25.50
C ALA A 31 4.69 4.47 24.59
N ALA A 32 4.89 4.58 23.27
CA ALA A 32 4.56 3.51 22.33
C ALA A 32 5.58 3.39 21.18
N PRO A 33 6.87 3.13 21.48
CA PRO A 33 7.92 3.02 20.47
C PRO A 33 7.70 1.84 19.49
N TRP A 34 6.93 0.83 19.91
CA TRP A 34 6.53 -0.29 19.07
C TRP A 34 5.69 0.13 17.85
N ILE A 35 4.96 1.26 17.93
CA ILE A 35 4.18 1.78 16.79
C ILE A 35 5.11 2.21 15.66
N THR A 36 6.24 2.84 15.97
CA THR A 36 7.28 3.19 14.98
C THR A 36 7.89 1.94 14.37
N GLY A 37 8.11 0.88 15.16
CA GLY A 37 8.55 -0.42 14.65
C GLY A 37 7.56 -1.06 13.67
N ILE A 38 6.26 -1.03 13.99
CA ILE A 38 5.21 -1.53 13.08
C ILE A 38 5.12 -0.68 11.81
N ALA A 39 5.17 0.64 11.92
CA ALA A 39 5.17 1.53 10.76
C ALA A 39 6.36 1.24 9.83
N ALA A 40 7.55 1.00 10.39
CA ALA A 40 8.73 0.64 9.62
C ALA A 40 8.58 -0.74 8.95
N LEU A 41 8.08 -1.74 9.69
CA LEU A 41 7.82 -3.09 9.16
C LEU A 41 6.79 -3.05 8.02
N LEU A 42 5.75 -2.22 8.12
CA LEU A 42 4.76 -2.05 7.06
C LEU A 42 5.38 -1.44 5.80
N VAL A 43 6.19 -0.39 5.93
CA VAL A 43 6.93 0.18 4.77
C VAL A 43 7.82 -0.87 4.12
N ILE A 44 8.52 -1.68 4.91
CA ILE A 44 9.41 -2.75 4.39
C ILE A 44 8.58 -3.80 3.67
N ALA A 45 7.50 -4.31 4.28
CA ALA A 45 6.65 -5.34 3.70
C ALA A 45 6.07 -4.88 2.36
N HIS A 46 5.50 -3.67 2.30
CA HIS A 46 4.93 -3.11 1.07
C HIS A 46 6.01 -2.81 0.02
N SER A 47 7.23 -2.47 0.42
CA SER A 47 8.36 -2.32 -0.50
C SER A 47 8.80 -3.66 -1.09
N VAL A 48 8.82 -4.73 -0.29
CA VAL A 48 9.07 -6.10 -0.76
C VAL A 48 7.98 -6.54 -1.74
N GLU A 49 6.71 -6.25 -1.45
CA GLU A 49 5.60 -6.53 -2.36
C GLU A 49 5.77 -5.81 -3.71
N CYS A 50 6.17 -4.54 -3.71
CA CYS A 50 6.50 -3.81 -4.94
C CYS A 50 7.61 -4.52 -5.76
N ILE A 51 8.64 -5.06 -5.10
CA ILE A 51 9.72 -5.79 -5.78
C ILE A 51 9.24 -7.13 -6.33
N VAL A 52 8.46 -7.88 -5.55
CA VAL A 52 7.90 -9.18 -5.95
C VAL A 52 6.95 -9.03 -7.14
N PHE A 53 6.07 -8.02 -7.08
CA PHE A 53 5.08 -7.75 -8.13
C PHE A 53 5.58 -6.84 -9.25
N ARG A 54 6.87 -6.46 -9.25
CA ARG A 54 7.47 -5.57 -10.26
C ARG A 54 7.17 -6.01 -11.69
N LYS A 55 7.34 -7.31 -11.97
CA LYS A 55 7.14 -7.82 -13.33
C LYS A 55 5.68 -7.67 -13.79
N GLN A 56 4.73 -7.87 -12.87
CA GLN A 56 3.30 -7.74 -13.14
C GLN A 56 2.91 -6.26 -13.29
N ILE A 57 3.41 -5.39 -12.41
CA ILE A 57 3.20 -3.94 -12.45
C ILE A 57 3.73 -3.34 -13.76
N GLN A 58 4.91 -3.77 -14.22
CA GLN A 58 5.51 -3.28 -15.46
C GLN A 58 4.88 -3.89 -16.72
N ALA A 59 4.23 -5.04 -16.59
CA ALA A 59 3.50 -5.68 -17.68
C ALA A 59 2.05 -5.21 -17.80
N ASP A 60 1.58 -4.30 -16.93
CA ASP A 60 0.23 -3.75 -17.03
C ASP A 60 0.10 -2.80 -18.23
N PRO A 61 -0.73 -3.12 -19.24
CA PRO A 61 -0.97 -2.22 -20.36
C PRO A 61 -1.90 -1.05 -19.98
N ASN A 62 -2.64 -1.14 -18.87
CA ASN A 62 -3.69 -0.17 -18.52
C ASN A 62 -3.21 0.93 -17.56
N ASN A 63 -2.12 0.69 -16.81
CA ASN A 63 -1.61 1.64 -15.84
C ASN A 63 -0.12 1.88 -16.06
N SER A 64 0.33 3.12 -15.87
CA SER A 64 1.76 3.40 -15.81
C SER A 64 2.41 2.63 -14.66
N ALA A 65 3.62 2.12 -14.87
CA ALA A 65 4.34 1.35 -13.85
C ALA A 65 4.39 2.07 -12.50
N LEU A 66 4.57 3.40 -12.50
CA LEU A 66 4.56 4.23 -11.29
C LEU A 66 3.22 4.16 -10.54
N ALA A 67 2.09 4.24 -11.25
CA ALA A 67 0.77 4.15 -10.65
C ALA A 67 0.57 2.76 -10.01
N GLY A 68 1.00 1.69 -10.69
CA GLY A 68 0.93 0.33 -10.15
C GLY A 68 1.75 0.14 -8.87
N TYR A 69 2.96 0.73 -8.79
CA TYR A 69 3.74 0.74 -7.54
C TYR A 69 3.04 1.49 -6.42
N VAL A 70 2.44 2.65 -6.70
CA VAL A 70 1.68 3.40 -5.69
C VAL A 70 0.47 2.62 -5.21
N LEU A 71 -0.24 1.92 -6.11
CA LEU A 71 -1.39 1.10 -5.77
C LEU A 71 -1.02 -0.10 -4.89
N VAL A 72 0.07 -0.82 -5.22
CA VAL A 72 0.59 -1.91 -4.38
C VAL A 72 1.13 -1.39 -3.06
N PHE A 73 1.81 -0.24 -3.06
CA PHE A 73 2.30 0.34 -1.81
C PHE A 73 1.15 0.79 -0.90
N LEU A 74 0.08 1.39 -1.43
CA LEU A 74 -1.02 1.88 -0.60
C LEU A 74 -1.98 0.79 -0.13
N PHE A 75 -2.27 -0.21 -0.97
CA PHE A 75 -3.29 -1.23 -0.72
C PHE A 75 -2.72 -2.66 -0.52
N GLY A 76 -1.43 -2.84 -0.73
CA GLY A 76 -0.74 -4.12 -0.62
C GLY A 76 -1.25 -5.19 -1.61
N VAL A 77 -1.14 -6.45 -1.19
CA VAL A 77 -1.61 -7.63 -1.94
C VAL A 77 -3.10 -7.61 -2.31
N LEU A 78 -3.93 -6.81 -1.64
CA LEU A 78 -5.36 -6.70 -1.98
C LEU A 78 -5.58 -6.13 -3.40
N HIS A 79 -4.68 -5.27 -3.87
CA HIS A 79 -4.66 -4.83 -5.28
C HIS A 79 -3.86 -5.80 -6.17
N SER A 80 -2.85 -6.48 -5.64
CA SER A 80 -2.09 -7.50 -6.36
C SER A 80 -2.92 -8.77 -6.66
N GLY A 81 -4.00 -9.03 -5.93
CA GLY A 81 -4.89 -10.18 -6.13
C GLY A 81 -5.56 -10.22 -7.51
N GLN A 82 -5.72 -9.06 -8.16
CA GLN A 82 -6.20 -8.92 -9.53
C GLN A 82 -5.27 -9.66 -10.52
N TRP A 83 -3.97 -9.64 -10.22
CA TRP A 83 -2.90 -10.27 -11.01
C TRP A 83 -2.75 -11.76 -10.69
N MET A 84 -2.94 -12.13 -9.43
CA MET A 84 -2.89 -13.53 -9.00
C MET A 84 -4.04 -14.35 -9.59
N ASN A 85 -5.21 -13.75 -9.80
CA ASN A 85 -6.35 -14.43 -10.42
C ASN A 85 -6.17 -14.63 -11.94
N LYS A 86 -5.44 -13.74 -12.63
CA LYS A 86 -5.17 -13.86 -14.08
C LYS A 86 -4.25 -15.04 -14.44
N ASN A 87 -3.45 -15.55 -13.50
CA ASN A 87 -2.60 -16.73 -13.72
C ASN A 87 -3.30 -18.06 -13.41
N LYS A 88 -4.62 -18.06 -13.14
CA LYS A 88 -5.43 -19.26 -12.89
C LYS A 88 -6.49 -19.52 -13.96
N ALA A 89 -6.49 -18.77 -15.06
CA ALA A 89 -7.37 -18.99 -16.21
C ALA A 89 -6.58 -19.57 -17.39
#